data_AF-A0A7X7UWH3-F1
#
_entry.id   AF-A0A7X7UWH3-F1
#
_cell.length_a   1.000
_cell.length_b   1.000
_cell.length_c   1.000
_cell.angle_alpha   90.00
_cell.angle_beta   90.00
_cell.angle_gamma   90.00
#
_symmetry.space_group_name_H-M   'P 1'
#
loop_
_entity.id
_entity.type
_entity.pdbx_description
1 polymer ?
#
loop_
_entity_poly.entity_id
_entity_poly.type
_entity_poly.pdbx_seq_one_letter_code
_entity_poly.pdbx_strand_id
1 'polypeptide(L)'
;MKVLLLAALNSAHTIKWANALADRGVEVIVAGFVESDTSQFNRDIQTFSFGLPASLNAKSFGSFAKLRYLLALPKLKSLLRKVKPDIMHAHLASSYGLLGSLSGFHPFIVSVWGFDVYS
;
A
#
# COMPACT_ATOMS: atom_id res chain seq x y z
N MET A 1 -2.28 6.07 -17.75
CA MET A 1 -2.44 4.86 -16.92
C MET A 1 -2.38 5.26 -15.47
N LYS A 2 -3.27 4.73 -14.64
CA LYS A 2 -3.40 5.00 -13.22
C LYS A 2 -3.07 3.75 -12.41
N VAL A 3 -2.13 3.88 -11.48
CA VAL A 3 -1.67 2.76 -10.64
C VAL A 3 -1.92 3.09 -9.17
N LEU A 4 -2.55 2.17 -8.46
CA LEU A 4 -2.61 2.20 -7.01
C LEU A 4 -1.51 1.31 -6.43
N LEU A 5 -0.50 1.93 -5.82
CA LEU A 5 0.52 1.26 -5.04
C LEU A 5 -0.02 1.00 -3.63
N LEU A 6 -0.19 -0.27 -3.27
CA LEU A 6 -0.60 -0.68 -1.93
C LEU A 6 0.65 -1.02 -1.11
N ALA A 7 1.15 -0.06 -0.34
CA ALA A 7 2.47 -0.11 0.27
C ALA A 7 2.63 0.84 1.48
N ALA A 8 3.69 0.66 2.27
CA ALA A 8 3.99 1.53 3.41
C ALA A 8 4.41 2.94 2.94
N LEU A 9 3.74 3.98 3.46
CA LEU A 9 3.96 5.38 3.08
C LEU A 9 5.33 5.91 3.49
N ASN A 10 5.91 5.40 4.57
CA ASN A 10 7.22 5.82 5.09
C ASN A 10 8.41 4.99 4.55
N SER A 11 8.19 4.08 3.59
CA SER A 11 9.25 3.23 3.06
C SER A 11 10.02 3.94 1.94
N ALA A 12 11.35 3.98 2.06
CA ALA A 12 12.23 4.51 1.02
C ALA A 12 12.04 3.78 -0.33
N HIS A 13 11.72 2.49 -0.31
CA HIS A 13 11.42 1.73 -1.53
C HIS A 13 10.11 2.19 -2.17
N THR A 14 9.05 2.41 -1.37
CA THR A 14 7.76 2.91 -1.88
C THR A 14 7.92 4.28 -2.49
N ILE A 15 8.63 5.19 -1.82
CA ILE A 15 8.89 6.56 -2.30
C ILE A 15 9.61 6.52 -3.65
N LYS A 16 10.69 5.73 -3.76
CA LYS A 16 11.45 5.59 -5.01
C LYS A 16 10.59 5.02 -6.14
N TRP A 17 9.79 4.00 -5.88
CA TRP A 17 8.88 3.42 -6.89
C TRP A 17 7.83 4.42 -7.34
N ALA A 18 7.15 5.07 -6.39
CA ALA A 18 6.08 6.01 -6.69
C ALA A 18 6.59 7.20 -7.51
N ASN A 19 7.69 7.83 -7.09
CA ASN A 19 8.29 8.96 -7.80
C ASN A 19 8.79 8.54 -9.19
N ALA A 20 9.51 7.41 -9.30
CA ALA A 20 10.01 6.94 -10.59
C ALA A 20 8.90 6.61 -11.61
N LEU A 21 7.75 6.13 -11.15
CA LEU A 21 6.58 5.91 -11.99
C LEU A 21 5.92 7.23 -12.38
N ALA A 22 5.75 8.15 -11.43
CA ALA A 22 5.21 9.48 -11.69
C ALA A 22 6.06 10.27 -12.70
N ASP A 23 7.39 10.23 -12.57
CA ASP A 23 8.35 10.86 -13.49
C ASP A 23 8.25 10.31 -14.93
N ARG A 24 7.67 9.12 -15.10
CA ARG A 24 7.41 8.49 -16.41
C ARG A 24 5.99 8.75 -16.92
N GLY A 25 5.24 9.65 -16.29
CA GLY A 25 3.88 10.02 -16.70
C GLY A 25 2.79 9.04 -16.24
N VAL A 26 3.08 8.16 -15.27
CA VAL A 26 2.06 7.30 -14.64
C VAL A 26 1.34 8.10 -13.56
N GLU A 27 0.00 8.05 -13.54
CA GLU A 27 -0.77 8.62 -12.44
C GLU A 27 -0.69 7.66 -11.24
N VAL A 28 -0.05 8.08 -10.15
CA VAL A 28 0.22 7.21 -9.00
C VAL A 28 -0.62 7.63 -7.79
N ILE A 29 -1.29 6.65 -7.20
CA ILE A 29 -1.88 6.74 -5.87
C ILE A 29 -1.14 5.76 -4.95
N VAL A 30 -0.70 6.20 -3.77
CA VAL A 30 -0.07 5.32 -2.78
C VAL A 30 -1.00 5.17 -1.58
N ALA A 31 -1.39 3.94 -1.25
CA ALA A 31 -2.26 3.64 -0.11
C ALA A 31 -1.52 2.76 0.91
N GLY A 32 -1.51 3.19 2.17
CA GLY A 32 -0.81 2.50 3.26
C GLY A 32 -1.65 2.38 4.53
N PHE A 33 -1.21 1.54 5.47
CA PHE A 33 -1.94 1.29 6.72
C PHE A 33 -1.93 2.46 7.70
N VAL A 34 -0.75 3.04 7.90
CA VAL A 34 -0.46 4.02 8.94
C VAL A 34 -0.17 5.36 8.29
N GLU A 35 -0.62 6.44 8.93
CA GLU A 35 -0.29 7.80 8.52
C GLU A 35 1.21 8.06 8.68
N SER A 36 1.80 8.85 7.77
CA SER A 36 3.24 9.08 7.70
C SER A 36 3.51 10.40 7.01
N ASP A 37 4.72 10.93 7.20
CA ASP A 37 5.18 12.05 6.39
C ASP A 37 5.24 11.66 4.90
N THR A 38 4.57 12.44 4.07
CA THR A 38 4.47 12.24 2.62
C THR A 38 5.22 13.31 1.82
N SER A 39 6.00 14.17 2.49
CA SER A 39 6.76 15.27 1.87
C SER A 39 7.76 14.82 0.80
N GLN A 40 8.21 13.55 0.85
CA GLN A 40 9.16 12.98 -0.10
C GLN A 40 8.51 12.43 -1.38
N PHE A 41 7.19 12.33 -1.43
CA PHE A 41 6.49 12.01 -2.68
C PHE A 41 6.42 13.24 -3.59
N ASN A 42 6.47 13.02 -4.90
CA ASN A 42 6.21 14.09 -5.87
C ASN A 42 4.82 14.71 -5.63
N ARG A 43 4.67 16.01 -5.90
CA ARG A 43 3.45 16.78 -5.61
C ARG A 43 2.18 16.20 -6.24
N ASP A 44 2.34 15.50 -7.37
CA ASP A 44 1.24 14.99 -8.17
C ASP A 44 0.78 13.59 -7.71
N ILE A 45 1.47 13.00 -6.73
CA ILE A 45 1.16 11.69 -6.17
C ILE A 45 0.14 11.85 -5.05
N GLN A 46 -0.98 11.15 -5.18
CA GLN A 46 -1.99 11.12 -4.13
C GLN A 46 -1.65 10.05 -3.09
N THR A 47 -1.60 10.42 -1.81
CA THR A 47 -1.34 9.47 -0.72
C THR A 47 -2.59 9.24 0.11
N PHE A 48 -2.84 7.99 0.52
CA PHE A 48 -3.99 7.61 1.34
C PHE A 48 -3.56 6.72 2.51
N SER A 49 -4.00 7.08 3.72
CA SER A 49 -3.82 6.24 4.90
C SER A 49 -5.12 5.56 5.29
N PHE A 50 -5.07 4.27 5.64
CA PHE A 50 -6.21 3.55 6.22
C PHE A 50 -6.46 3.94 7.68
N GLY A 51 -5.60 4.76 8.30
CA GLY A 51 -5.77 5.29 9.65
C GLY A 51 -5.66 4.22 10.73
N LEU A 52 -4.82 3.20 10.49
CA LEU A 52 -4.53 2.20 11.50
C LEU A 52 -3.47 2.73 12.48
N PRO A 53 -3.56 2.41 13.79
CA PRO A 53 -2.62 2.92 14.78
C PRO A 53 -1.22 2.36 14.56
N ALA A 54 -0.20 3.22 14.69
CA ALA A 54 1.21 2.85 14.52
C ALA A 54 1.66 1.72 15.47
N SER A 55 0.99 1.57 16.61
CA SER A 55 1.24 0.49 17.58
C SER A 55 1.03 -0.92 17.02
N LEU A 56 0.32 -1.07 15.90
CA LEU A 56 0.19 -2.36 15.21
C LEU A 56 1.50 -2.85 14.58
N ASN A 57 2.46 -1.94 14.37
CA ASN A 57 3.80 -2.29 13.92
C ASN A 57 4.73 -2.68 15.08
N ALA A 58 4.28 -2.55 16.33
CA ALA A 58 5.08 -2.93 17.49
C ALA A 58 5.21 -4.46 17.56
N LYS A 59 6.45 -4.96 17.61
CA LYS A 59 6.80 -6.39 17.73
C LYS A 59 6.18 -7.10 18.94
N SER A 60 5.62 -6.34 19.88
CA SER A 60 5.09 -6.81 21.16
C SER A 60 3.68 -7.42 21.09
N PHE A 61 2.94 -7.22 20.00
CA PHE A 61 1.63 -7.85 19.85
C PHE A 61 1.76 -9.13 19.04
N GLY A 62 1.33 -10.26 19.60
CA GLY A 62 1.37 -11.57 18.94
C GLY A 62 0.68 -11.60 17.57
N SER A 63 0.88 -12.67 16.79
CA SER A 63 0.45 -12.80 15.38
C SER A 63 -1.01 -12.38 15.08
N PHE A 64 -1.92 -12.49 16.04
CA PHE A 64 -3.32 -12.06 15.91
C PHE A 64 -3.50 -10.54 15.73
N ALA A 65 -2.59 -9.70 16.23
CA ALA A 65 -2.73 -8.25 16.04
C ALA A 65 -2.51 -7.83 14.59
N LYS A 66 -1.76 -8.61 13.79
CA LYS A 66 -1.58 -8.35 12.36
C LYS A 66 -2.86 -8.63 11.56
N LEU A 67 -3.82 -9.41 12.07
CA LEU A 67 -5.15 -9.55 11.46
C LEU A 67 -5.91 -8.22 11.42
N ARG A 68 -5.55 -7.25 12.27
CA ARG A 68 -6.16 -5.91 12.27
C ARG A 68 -5.87 -5.14 10.98
N TYR A 69 -4.87 -5.53 10.20
CA TYR A 69 -4.68 -4.99 8.84
C TYR A 69 -5.89 -5.26 7.94
N LEU A 70 -6.64 -6.35 8.17
CA LEU A 70 -7.86 -6.67 7.42
C LEU A 70 -8.99 -5.66 7.67
N LEU A 71 -8.94 -4.90 8.76
CA LEU A 71 -9.90 -3.79 9.01
C LEU A 71 -9.79 -2.68 7.96
N ALA A 72 -8.67 -2.63 7.21
CA ALA A 72 -8.50 -1.71 6.09
C ALA A 72 -9.31 -2.13 4.84
N LEU A 73 -9.80 -3.36 4.76
CA LEU A 73 -10.41 -3.91 3.54
C LEU A 73 -11.63 -3.10 3.03
N PRO A 74 -12.60 -2.68 3.87
CA PRO A 74 -13.71 -1.85 3.41
C PRO A 74 -13.23 -0.49 2.88
N LYS A 75 -12.22 0.11 3.52
CA LYS A 75 -11.62 1.37 3.08
C LYS A 75 -10.89 1.22 1.75
N LEU A 76 -10.14 0.13 1.56
CA LEU A 76 -9.49 -0.19 0.28
C LEU A 76 -10.54 -0.35 -0.83
N LYS A 77 -11.61 -1.13 -0.61
CA LYS A 77 -12.70 -1.29 -1.61
C LYS A 77 -13.40 0.04 -1.92
N SER A 78 -13.56 0.91 -0.93
CA SER A 78 -14.09 2.26 -1.13
C SER A 78 -13.15 3.11 -1.99
N LEU A 79 -11.85 3.10 -1.66
CA LEU A 79 -10.82 3.83 -2.39
C LEU A 79 -10.74 3.37 -3.86
N LEU A 80 -10.72 2.05 -4.11
CA LEU A 80 -10.68 1.48 -5.45
C LEU A 80 -11.88 1.92 -6.30
N ARG A 81 -13.10 1.96 -5.73
CA ARG A 81 -14.29 2.49 -6.42
C ARG A 81 -14.20 3.99 -6.72
N LYS A 82 -13.56 4.76 -5.84
CA LYS A 82 -13.39 6.21 -5.98
C LYS A 82 -12.35 6.56 -7.03
N VAL A 83 -11.15 5.99 -6.93
CA VAL A 83 -10.01 6.38 -7.78
C VAL A 83 -9.99 5.65 -9.11
N LYS A 84 -10.59 4.44 -9.17
CA LYS A 84 -10.69 3.57 -10.34
C LYS A 84 -9.32 3.40 -11.03
N PRO A 85 -8.33 2.78 -10.35
CA PRO A 85 -7.02 2.57 -10.95
C PRO A 85 -7.13 1.53 -12.08
N ASP A 86 -6.18 1.57 -13.02
CA ASP A 86 -6.05 0.53 -14.05
C ASP A 86 -5.35 -0.71 -13.50
N ILE A 87 -4.43 -0.53 -12.54
CA ILE A 87 -3.67 -1.61 -11.90
C ILE A 87 -3.58 -1.33 -10.39
N MET A 88 -3.77 -2.37 -9.58
CA MET A 88 -3.35 -2.33 -8.17
C MET A 88 -2.06 -3.14 -8.01
N HIS A 89 -1.05 -2.51 -7.42
CA HIS A 89 0.24 -3.13 -7.19
C HIS A 89 0.57 -3.13 -5.70
N ALA A 90 0.49 -4.30 -5.07
CA ALA A 90 0.95 -4.47 -3.70
C ALA A 90 2.46 -4.68 -3.65
N HIS A 91 3.09 -4.00 -2.70
CA HIS A 91 4.45 -4.30 -2.30
C HIS A 91 4.36 -5.09 -1.00
N LEU A 92 5.07 -6.23 -0.93
CA LEU A 92 4.98 -7.29 0.09
C LEU A 92 3.85 -8.30 -0.18
N ALA A 93 4.18 -9.60 -0.11
CA ALA A 93 3.19 -10.67 -0.24
C ALA A 93 2.32 -10.78 1.01
N SER A 94 2.93 -10.61 2.18
CA SER A 94 2.19 -10.48 3.44
C SER A 94 1.44 -9.15 3.49
N SER A 95 0.60 -8.96 4.52
CA SER A 95 -0.05 -7.68 4.84
C SER A 95 -0.76 -7.00 3.65
N TYR A 96 -0.08 -6.10 2.91
CA TYR A 96 -0.58 -5.46 1.70
C TYR A 96 -0.95 -6.45 0.59
N GLY A 97 -0.12 -7.47 0.33
CA GLY A 97 -0.43 -8.50 -0.68
C GLY A 97 -1.71 -9.27 -0.34
N LEU A 98 -1.83 -9.71 0.92
CA LEU A 98 -3.03 -10.36 1.44
C LEU A 98 -4.27 -9.43 1.37
N LEU A 99 -4.15 -8.18 1.81
CA LEU A 99 -5.24 -7.20 1.76
C LEU A 99 -5.70 -6.95 0.32
N GLY A 100 -4.74 -6.78 -0.60
CA GLY A 100 -4.97 -6.59 -2.02
C GLY A 100 -5.68 -7.78 -2.64
N SER A 101 -5.23 -9.00 -2.36
CA SER A 101 -5.88 -10.23 -2.80
C SER A 101 -7.34 -10.33 -2.33
N LEU A 102 -7.60 -10.01 -1.06
CA LEU A 102 -8.96 -10.05 -0.48
C LEU A 102 -9.87 -8.94 -1.01
N SER A 103 -9.33 -7.90 -1.65
CA SER A 103 -10.13 -6.85 -2.28
C SER A 103 -10.92 -7.36 -3.50
N GLY A 104 -10.44 -8.42 -4.16
CA GLY A 104 -11.00 -8.94 -5.41
C GLY A 104 -10.76 -8.05 -6.64
N PHE A 105 -9.88 -7.04 -6.54
CA PHE A 105 -9.54 -6.17 -7.65
C PHE A 105 -8.65 -6.88 -8.68
N HIS A 106 -8.85 -6.58 -9.95
CA HIS A 106 -8.01 -7.07 -11.05
C HIS A 106 -7.88 -5.98 -12.13
N PRO A 107 -6.70 -5.81 -12.77
CA PRO A 107 -5.42 -6.49 -12.54
C PRO A 107 -4.76 -6.20 -11.18
N PHE A 108 -4.23 -7.26 -10.55
CA PHE A 108 -3.53 -7.18 -9.27
C PHE A 108 -2.13 -7.79 -9.36
N ILE A 109 -1.12 -6.99 -9.01
CA ILE A 109 0.30 -7.38 -9.06
C ILE A 109 0.88 -7.34 -7.65
N VAL A 110 1.69 -8.33 -7.31
CA VAL A 110 2.42 -8.38 -6.04
C VAL A 110 3.92 -8.40 -6.34
N SER A 111 4.68 -7.50 -5.73
CA SER A 111 6.15 -7.61 -5.66
C SER A 111 6.57 -7.99 -4.26
N VAL A 112 7.35 -9.07 -4.17
CA VAL A 112 7.98 -9.53 -2.93
C VAL A 112 9.32 -8.85 -2.74
N TRP A 113 9.67 -8.52 -1.51
CA TRP A 113 10.98 -8.00 -1.14
C TRP A 113 11.78 -9.08 -0.41
N GLY A 114 13.09 -8.89 -0.23
CA GLY A 114 13.95 -9.90 0.39
C GLY A 114 13.46 -10.39 1.76
N PHE A 115 12.81 -9.52 2.54
CA PHE A 115 12.27 -9.91 3.84
C PHE A 115 10.98 -10.74 3.77
N ASP A 116 10.27 -10.79 2.64
CA ASP A 116 9.15 -11.71 2.46
C ASP A 116 9.63 -13.17 2.28
N VAL A 117 10.92 -13.38 1.97
CA VAL A 117 11.48 -14.68 1.60
C VAL A 117 12.50 -15.20 2.62
N TYR A 118 13.40 -14.34 3.11
CA TYR A 118 14.52 -14.74 3.98
C TYR A 118 14.24 -14.56 5.48
N SER A 119 12.97 -14.50 5.88
CA SER A 119 12.52 -14.28 7.27
C SER A 119 12.71 -15.49 8.19
#